data_AF-A0A428T0J5-F1
#
_entry.id   AF-A0A428T0J5-F1
#
_cell.length_a   1.000
_cell.length_b   1.000
_cell.length_c   1.000
_cell.angle_alpha   90.00
_cell.angle_beta   90.00
_cell.angle_gamma   90.00
#
_symmetry.space_group_name_H-M   'P 1'
#
loop_
_entity.id
_entity.type
_entity.pdbx_description
1 polymer ?
#
loop_
_entity_poly.entity_id
_entity_poly.type
_entity_poly.pdbx_seq_one_letter_code
_entity_poly.pdbx_strand_id
1 'polypeptide(L)'
;MPSFTLPRGSWLLLFAVCLILLPGKANAFGAGNIPSIAQVEGHNWRHGDIEDMLETIAFLNGKKWTSMLIKRTYFGNWLRDYSQAVDIGSLKGVNAETIRILVWVLSFMAHGYATEEFEVTADRLGVYRPEEHIDNPLGYGDGLDARTFDKRLRGPVEKIETQIDPRTGMKNYIANENGNWATSAAYLRFSFARSIHFGRLYTNGAKKGKEEDLCEALRCLGQALHTMEDFSAHSNYCELALRELGYHSVFPHCGAGTEINLHGKRVYPLVTGTFGAVDFLHSVLGEASDHFTQSEVDEVDIALKNAEGTKKWWKRRQWREVLVGWLPWNLFYTNRLYRSGIEASRCW
;
A
#
# COMPACT_ATOMS: atom_id res chain seq x y z
N MET A 1 54.12 17.70 -19.93
CA MET A 1 52.71 17.58 -20.37
C MET A 1 51.88 18.52 -19.51
N PRO A 2 51.10 19.46 -20.08
CA PRO A 2 50.30 20.35 -19.25
C PRO A 2 49.11 19.57 -18.69
N SER A 3 48.96 19.58 -17.37
CA SER A 3 47.79 19.07 -16.67
C SER A 3 46.63 20.05 -16.89
N PHE A 4 45.66 19.68 -17.73
CA PHE A 4 44.40 20.40 -17.81
C PHE A 4 43.61 20.16 -16.53
N THR A 5 43.58 21.14 -15.63
CA THR A 5 42.73 21.12 -14.45
C THR A 5 41.37 21.73 -14.82
N LEU A 6 40.36 20.87 -14.96
CA LEU A 6 38.99 21.31 -15.15
C LEU A 6 38.54 22.17 -13.94
N PRO A 7 37.89 23.32 -14.15
CA PRO A 7 37.32 24.12 -13.07
C PRO A 7 36.34 23.29 -12.25
N ARG A 8 36.25 23.53 -10.93
CA ARG A 8 35.35 22.79 -10.02
C ARG A 8 33.89 22.75 -10.51
N GLY A 9 33.43 23.79 -11.19
CA GLY A 9 32.09 23.84 -11.80
C GLY A 9 31.88 22.83 -12.94
N SER A 10 32.92 22.53 -13.71
CA SER A 10 32.86 21.55 -14.80
C SER A 10 32.78 20.10 -14.26
N TRP A 11 33.41 19.82 -13.12
CA TRP A 11 33.27 18.55 -12.40
C TRP A 11 31.87 18.37 -11.80
N LEU A 12 31.28 19.44 -11.24
CA LEU A 12 29.91 19.44 -10.73
C LEU A 12 28.88 19.21 -11.83
N LEU A 13 29.10 19.80 -13.01
CA LEU A 13 28.21 19.61 -14.16
C LEU A 13 28.30 18.18 -14.71
N LEU A 14 29.50 17.60 -14.80
CA LEU A 14 29.70 16.20 -15.22
C LEU A 14 29.11 15.21 -14.23
N PHE A 15 29.22 15.48 -12.92
CA PHE A 15 28.59 14.67 -11.88
C PHE A 15 27.06 14.74 -11.94
N ALA A 16 26.49 15.92 -12.20
CA ALA A 16 25.05 16.08 -12.41
C ALA A 16 24.54 15.38 -13.69
N VAL A 17 25.32 15.42 -14.77
CA VAL A 17 25.03 14.69 -16.02
C VAL A 17 25.07 13.17 -15.79
N CYS A 18 26.00 12.63 -15.00
CA CYS A 18 25.99 11.22 -14.61
C CYS A 18 24.79 10.84 -13.71
N LEU A 19 24.35 11.75 -12.83
CA LEU A 19 23.19 11.55 -11.96
C LEU A 19 21.84 11.55 -12.71
N ILE A 20 21.75 12.24 -13.85
CA ILE A 20 20.55 12.20 -14.71
C ILE A 20 20.55 10.94 -15.61
N LEU A 21 21.74 10.37 -15.89
CA LEU A 21 21.92 9.24 -16.80
C LEU A 21 21.90 7.85 -16.11
N LEU A 22 21.65 7.78 -14.80
CA LEU A 22 21.64 6.54 -14.01
C LEU A 22 20.48 6.61 -12.99
N PRO A 23 19.35 5.86 -13.07
CA PRO A 23 19.03 4.67 -13.87
C PRO A 23 17.94 4.92 -14.95
N GLY A 24 17.69 3.92 -15.80
CA GLY A 24 16.64 3.97 -16.83
C GLY A 24 15.21 4.01 -16.26
N LYS A 25 14.21 4.07 -17.15
CA LYS A 25 12.78 3.95 -16.80
C LYS A 25 12.59 2.76 -15.87
N ALA A 26 12.38 3.02 -14.58
CA ALA A 26 11.92 2.03 -13.63
C ALA A 26 10.40 2.11 -13.67
N ASN A 27 9.74 1.01 -14.04
CA ASN A 27 8.34 0.85 -13.71
C ASN A 27 8.31 0.67 -12.19
N ALA A 28 7.79 1.67 -11.50
CA ALA A 28 7.74 1.66 -10.04
C ALA A 28 6.40 1.10 -9.58
N PHE A 29 6.46 0.27 -8.55
CA PHE A 29 5.30 -0.18 -7.79
C PHE A 29 5.05 0.83 -6.65
N GLY A 30 3.80 1.11 -6.30
CA GLY A 30 3.45 2.03 -5.21
C GLY A 30 2.02 1.83 -4.73
N ALA A 31 1.66 2.43 -3.60
CA ALA A 31 0.30 2.38 -3.06
C ALA A 31 -0.70 3.16 -3.93
N GLY A 32 -1.96 2.73 -3.97
CA GLY A 32 -3.04 3.35 -4.75
C GLY A 32 -3.70 2.39 -5.75
N ASN A 33 -4.69 2.86 -6.53
CA ASN A 33 -5.27 2.15 -7.68
C ASN A 33 -5.03 2.99 -8.93
N ILE A 34 -4.61 2.38 -10.04
CA ILE A 34 -4.53 3.09 -11.32
C ILE A 34 -5.89 2.98 -12.03
N PRO A 35 -6.61 4.09 -12.26
CA PRO A 35 -7.89 4.03 -12.95
C PRO A 35 -7.76 3.39 -14.34
N SER A 36 -8.73 2.55 -14.74
CA SER A 36 -8.72 1.78 -15.99
C SER A 36 -8.80 2.59 -17.30
N ILE A 37 -8.59 3.89 -17.22
CA ILE A 37 -8.56 4.82 -18.35
C ILE A 37 -7.31 5.72 -18.30
N ALA A 38 -6.44 5.54 -17.31
CA ALA A 38 -5.19 6.27 -17.18
C ALA A 38 -4.17 5.73 -18.20
N GLN A 39 -3.39 6.63 -18.83
CA GLN A 39 -2.35 6.22 -19.79
C GLN A 39 -1.22 5.35 -19.17
N VAL A 40 -1.24 5.15 -17.85
CA VAL A 40 -0.28 4.32 -17.10
C VAL A 40 -0.83 2.93 -16.72
N GLU A 41 -2.11 2.65 -17.00
CA GLU A 41 -2.72 1.33 -16.81
C GLU A 41 -1.98 0.27 -17.64
N GLY A 42 -1.63 -0.85 -17.00
CA GLY A 42 -0.88 -1.95 -17.62
C GLY A 42 0.62 -1.67 -17.86
N HIS A 43 1.11 -0.49 -17.45
CA HIS A 43 2.53 -0.12 -17.50
C HIS A 43 3.16 0.04 -16.10
N ASN A 44 2.43 0.60 -15.14
CA ASN A 44 2.73 0.57 -13.71
C ASN A 44 1.68 -0.28 -12.99
N TRP A 45 2.03 -0.80 -11.80
CA TRP A 45 1.14 -1.64 -11.00
C TRP A 45 1.16 -1.17 -9.54
N ARG A 46 0.00 -1.13 -8.89
CA ARG A 46 -0.20 -0.62 -7.53
C ARG A 46 -1.13 -1.49 -6.71
N HIS A 47 -1.19 -1.18 -5.40
CA HIS A 47 -1.96 -1.90 -4.39
C HIS A 47 -3.41 -2.22 -4.73
N GLY A 48 -4.08 -1.36 -5.49
CA GLY A 48 -5.46 -1.55 -5.88
C GLY A 48 -5.68 -2.30 -7.19
N ASP A 49 -4.62 -2.60 -7.95
CA ASP A 49 -4.74 -3.17 -9.28
C ASP A 49 -5.00 -4.70 -9.21
N ILE A 50 -4.65 -5.34 -8.08
CA ILE A 50 -5.02 -6.73 -7.82
C ILE A 50 -6.54 -6.89 -7.66
N GLU A 51 -7.24 -5.87 -7.17
CA GLU A 51 -8.70 -5.89 -7.12
C GLU A 51 -9.35 -5.74 -8.48
N ASP A 52 -8.75 -5.02 -9.43
CA ASP A 52 -9.28 -4.91 -10.80
C ASP A 52 -9.23 -6.24 -11.55
N MET A 53 -8.22 -7.07 -11.24
CA MET A 53 -8.18 -8.45 -11.74
C MET A 53 -9.42 -9.26 -11.32
N LEU A 54 -10.12 -8.90 -10.25
CA LEU A 54 -11.36 -9.58 -9.86
C LEU A 54 -12.45 -9.44 -10.94
N GLU A 55 -12.50 -8.37 -11.74
CA GLU A 55 -13.44 -8.26 -12.87
C GLU A 55 -13.27 -9.39 -13.89
N THR A 56 -12.04 -9.86 -14.05
CA THR A 56 -11.69 -10.93 -14.99
C THR A 56 -12.06 -12.32 -14.48
N ILE A 57 -12.28 -12.46 -13.16
CA ILE A 57 -12.51 -13.75 -12.50
C ILE A 57 -13.97 -13.82 -12.01
N ALA A 58 -14.76 -14.74 -12.58
CA ALA A 58 -16.18 -14.88 -12.25
C ALA A 58 -16.42 -15.61 -10.90
N PHE A 59 -16.54 -14.91 -9.77
CA PHE A 59 -16.81 -15.57 -8.47
C PHE A 59 -17.67 -14.80 -7.45
N LEU A 60 -18.84 -14.29 -7.82
CA LEU A 60 -19.84 -13.88 -6.82
C LEU A 60 -21.24 -14.42 -7.13
N ASN A 61 -21.43 -15.72 -6.89
CA ASN A 61 -22.75 -16.37 -6.96
C ASN A 61 -23.52 -16.09 -8.27
N GLY A 62 -22.83 -16.18 -9.41
CA GLY A 62 -23.41 -15.90 -10.73
C GLY A 62 -23.61 -14.41 -11.06
N LYS A 63 -23.24 -13.49 -10.15
CA LYS A 63 -23.15 -12.06 -10.42
C LYS A 63 -21.76 -11.71 -10.95
N LYS A 64 -21.71 -10.77 -11.88
CA LYS A 64 -20.47 -10.13 -12.30
C LYS A 64 -19.97 -9.21 -11.19
N TRP A 65 -18.65 -9.06 -11.09
CA TRP A 65 -18.06 -7.96 -10.33
C TRP A 65 -18.53 -6.63 -10.89
N THR A 66 -18.80 -5.68 -10.00
CA THR A 66 -19.14 -4.31 -10.33
C THR A 66 -18.08 -3.41 -9.72
N SER A 67 -17.92 -2.20 -10.24
CA SER A 67 -16.95 -1.23 -9.72
C SER A 67 -17.16 -0.94 -8.22
N MET A 68 -18.39 -1.03 -7.72
CA MET A 68 -18.66 -0.90 -6.28
C MET A 68 -18.15 -2.09 -5.47
N LEU A 69 -18.27 -3.31 -5.98
CA LEU A 69 -17.75 -4.51 -5.29
C LEU A 69 -16.23 -4.50 -5.23
N ILE A 70 -15.57 -4.04 -6.29
CA ILE A 70 -14.11 -3.83 -6.34
C ILE A 70 -13.72 -2.76 -5.32
N LYS A 71 -14.39 -1.61 -5.34
CA LYS A 71 -14.13 -0.51 -4.39
C LYS A 71 -14.29 -0.94 -2.93
N ARG A 72 -15.27 -1.81 -2.62
CA ARG A 72 -15.45 -2.41 -1.28
C ARG A 72 -14.32 -3.39 -0.92
N THR A 73 -13.82 -4.15 -1.89
CA THR A 73 -12.63 -4.99 -1.68
C THR A 73 -11.42 -4.09 -1.44
N TYR A 74 -11.15 -3.15 -2.33
CA TYR A 74 -10.02 -2.23 -2.26
C TYR A 74 -10.00 -1.43 -0.95
N PHE A 75 -11.16 -1.03 -0.41
CA PHE A 75 -11.21 -0.41 0.91
C PHE A 75 -10.54 -1.25 2.02
N GLY A 76 -10.69 -2.58 1.96
CA GLY A 76 -10.00 -3.48 2.88
C GLY A 76 -8.49 -3.49 2.73
N ASN A 77 -8.01 -3.39 1.49
CA ASN A 77 -6.60 -3.29 1.13
C ASN A 77 -6.03 -1.93 1.58
N TRP A 78 -6.68 -0.85 1.18
CA TRP A 78 -6.40 0.53 1.57
C TRP A 78 -6.31 0.72 3.09
N LEU A 79 -7.19 0.10 3.88
CA LEU A 79 -7.11 0.17 5.34
C LEU A 79 -5.80 -0.40 5.91
N ARG A 80 -5.14 -1.34 5.22
CA ARG A 80 -3.83 -1.88 5.62
C ARG A 80 -2.72 -0.88 5.38
N ASP A 81 -2.65 -0.29 4.20
CA ASP A 81 -1.74 0.83 3.90
C ASP A 81 -1.86 1.93 4.98
N TYR A 82 -3.08 2.33 5.31
CA TYR A 82 -3.30 3.40 6.28
C TYR A 82 -3.15 2.99 7.73
N SER A 83 -3.15 1.69 8.03
CA SER A 83 -2.84 1.22 9.39
C SER A 83 -1.40 1.51 9.79
N GLN A 84 -0.50 1.66 8.81
CA GLN A 84 0.88 2.13 8.99
C GLN A 84 0.93 3.53 9.63
N ALA A 85 -0.13 4.35 9.49
CA ALA A 85 -0.23 5.63 10.19
C ALA A 85 -0.27 5.46 11.71
N VAL A 86 -0.81 4.34 12.19
CA VAL A 86 -0.97 4.02 13.62
C VAL A 86 0.20 3.13 14.05
N ASP A 87 1.42 3.66 13.94
CA ASP A 87 2.68 3.05 14.40
C ASP A 87 3.29 3.84 15.59
N ILE A 88 4.36 3.30 16.17
CA ILE A 88 5.15 3.93 17.24
C ILE A 88 5.60 5.36 16.86
N GLY A 89 6.06 5.57 15.62
CA GLY A 89 6.49 6.87 15.12
C GLY A 89 5.43 7.95 15.30
N SER A 90 4.20 7.67 14.86
CA SER A 90 3.06 8.58 15.05
C SER A 90 2.57 8.63 16.49
N LEU A 91 2.48 7.47 17.17
CA LEU A 91 1.90 7.34 18.50
C LEU A 91 2.75 8.00 19.61
N LYS A 92 4.02 8.30 19.34
CA LYS A 92 4.84 9.15 20.22
C LYS A 92 4.30 10.59 20.34
N GLY A 93 3.64 11.10 19.30
CA GLY A 93 3.18 12.50 19.25
C GLY A 93 1.67 12.67 19.18
N VAL A 94 0.95 11.68 18.65
CA VAL A 94 -0.49 11.76 18.35
C VAL A 94 -1.18 10.49 18.81
N ASN A 95 -2.29 10.60 19.54
CA ASN A 95 -3.03 9.41 19.98
C ASN A 95 -3.73 8.71 18.79
N ALA A 96 -3.96 7.39 18.93
CA ALA A 96 -4.55 6.56 17.87
C ALA A 96 -5.91 7.06 17.36
N GLU A 97 -6.76 7.62 18.23
CA GLU A 97 -8.09 8.10 17.84
C GLU A 97 -7.99 9.35 16.96
N THR A 98 -7.07 10.27 17.25
CA THR A 98 -6.80 11.42 16.39
C THR A 98 -6.29 10.97 15.02
N ILE A 99 -5.37 10.01 14.96
CA ILE A 99 -4.88 9.45 13.69
C ILE A 99 -6.04 8.82 12.91
N ARG A 100 -6.88 8.02 13.57
CA ARG A 100 -8.07 7.40 12.97
C ARG A 100 -9.03 8.42 12.39
N ILE A 101 -9.26 9.56 13.06
CA ILE A 101 -10.11 10.64 12.52
C ILE A 101 -9.51 11.21 11.23
N LEU A 102 -8.18 11.39 11.16
CA LEU A 102 -7.51 11.86 9.94
C LEU A 102 -7.66 10.83 8.80
N VAL A 103 -7.43 9.55 9.09
CA VAL A 103 -7.63 8.47 8.11
C VAL A 103 -9.09 8.38 7.67
N TRP A 104 -10.05 8.61 8.58
CA TRP A 104 -11.47 8.65 8.23
C TRP A 104 -11.80 9.79 7.25
N VAL A 105 -11.20 10.97 7.44
CA VAL A 105 -11.34 12.09 6.49
C VAL A 105 -10.74 11.73 5.12
N LEU A 106 -9.57 11.08 5.09
CA LEU A 106 -8.97 10.60 3.84
C LEU A 106 -9.84 9.56 3.15
N SER A 107 -10.36 8.58 3.89
CA SER A 107 -11.31 7.58 3.38
C SER A 107 -12.57 8.22 2.80
N PHE A 108 -13.04 9.34 3.35
CA PHE A 108 -14.17 10.08 2.79
C PHE A 108 -13.81 10.71 1.44
N MET A 109 -12.59 11.24 1.29
CA MET A 109 -12.10 11.78 0.02
C MET A 109 -11.90 10.68 -1.03
N ALA A 110 -11.35 9.53 -0.63
CA ALA A 110 -11.11 8.35 -1.46
C ALA A 110 -12.40 7.65 -1.92
N HIS A 111 -13.32 7.42 -0.99
CA HIS A 111 -14.43 6.51 -1.25
C HIS A 111 -15.79 7.20 -1.44
N GLY A 112 -15.90 8.50 -1.17
CA GLY A 112 -17.13 9.28 -1.29
C GLY A 112 -18.00 9.20 -0.02
N TYR A 113 -19.28 9.57 -0.13
CA TYR A 113 -20.21 9.66 1.02
C TYR A 113 -20.08 8.46 1.97
N ALA A 114 -19.91 8.77 3.27
CA ALA A 114 -19.75 7.80 4.35
C ALA A 114 -21.00 6.91 4.52
N THR A 115 -21.12 5.90 3.67
CA THR A 115 -21.97 4.74 3.93
C THR A 115 -21.27 3.85 4.95
N GLU A 116 -22.02 3.18 5.83
CA GLU A 116 -21.49 2.34 6.92
C GLU A 116 -20.43 1.30 6.44
N GLU A 117 -20.47 0.92 5.15
CA GLU A 117 -19.49 0.03 4.53
C GLU A 117 -18.07 0.60 4.39
N PHE A 118 -17.90 1.92 4.27
CA PHE A 118 -16.59 2.60 4.17
C PHE A 118 -16.19 3.28 5.49
N GLU A 119 -16.88 2.97 6.59
CA GLU A 119 -16.55 3.57 7.88
C GLU A 119 -15.20 3.05 8.42
N VAL A 120 -14.32 3.98 8.78
CA VAL A 120 -13.01 3.73 9.40
C VAL A 120 -13.16 3.63 10.92
N THR A 121 -13.41 2.42 11.40
CA THR A 121 -13.47 2.11 12.83
C THR A 121 -12.11 1.68 13.38
N ALA A 122 -11.92 1.72 14.69
CA ALA A 122 -10.67 1.29 15.34
C ALA A 122 -10.33 -0.18 15.05
N ASP A 123 -11.35 -1.04 14.91
CA ASP A 123 -11.18 -2.46 14.60
C ASP A 123 -10.91 -2.72 13.12
N ARG A 124 -11.44 -1.88 12.21
CA ARG A 124 -11.20 -1.98 10.76
C ARG A 124 -9.84 -1.43 10.36
N LEU A 125 -9.43 -0.29 10.96
CA LEU A 125 -8.13 0.32 10.71
C LEU A 125 -7.00 -0.42 11.44
N GLY A 126 -7.24 -0.86 12.68
CA GLY A 126 -6.21 -1.55 13.46
C GLY A 126 -5.01 -0.66 13.76
N VAL A 127 -3.82 -1.28 13.76
CA VAL A 127 -2.52 -0.63 13.94
C VAL A 127 -1.51 -1.24 12.98
N TYR A 128 -0.35 -0.60 12.83
CA TYR A 128 0.74 -1.18 12.06
C TYR A 128 1.19 -2.52 12.64
N ARG A 129 1.28 -3.54 11.77
CA ARG A 129 1.70 -4.90 12.12
C ARG A 129 2.56 -5.49 10.98
N PRO A 130 3.83 -5.85 11.23
CA PRO A 130 4.73 -6.34 10.17
C PRO A 130 4.17 -7.54 9.40
N GLU A 131 3.47 -8.44 10.07
CA GLU A 131 2.87 -9.62 9.44
C GLU A 131 1.79 -9.29 8.39
N GLU A 132 1.18 -8.11 8.45
CA GLU A 132 0.18 -7.65 7.48
C GLU A 132 0.85 -7.17 6.18
N HIS A 133 2.12 -6.79 6.27
CA HIS A 133 2.92 -6.18 5.20
C HIS A 133 4.12 -7.03 4.73
N ILE A 134 4.24 -8.26 5.25
CA ILE A 134 5.39 -9.15 5.03
C ILE A 134 6.73 -8.53 5.50
N ASP A 135 6.69 -7.47 6.32
CA ASP A 135 7.88 -6.74 6.74
C ASP A 135 8.75 -7.57 7.68
N ASN A 136 10.06 -7.37 7.57
CA ASN A 136 11.02 -7.88 8.52
C ASN A 136 10.82 -7.18 9.87
N PRO A 137 10.40 -7.89 10.92
CA PRO A 137 10.08 -7.26 12.21
C PRO A 137 11.34 -6.93 13.01
N LEU A 138 12.54 -7.34 12.55
CA LEU A 138 13.79 -7.09 13.26
C LEU A 138 14.03 -5.60 13.48
N GLY A 139 14.26 -5.21 14.74
CA GLY A 139 14.55 -3.82 15.10
C GLY A 139 13.29 -2.97 15.29
N TYR A 140 12.09 -3.51 15.09
CA TYR A 140 10.85 -2.77 15.33
C TYR A 140 10.78 -2.25 16.77
N GLY A 141 10.58 -0.93 16.91
CA GLY A 141 10.57 -0.23 18.19
C GLY A 141 11.93 0.20 18.73
N ASP A 142 13.03 0.00 17.99
CA ASP A 142 14.39 0.42 18.38
C ASP A 142 14.79 -0.02 19.80
N GLY A 143 14.40 -1.25 20.17
CA GLY A 143 14.65 -1.84 21.50
C GLY A 143 13.60 -1.51 22.56
N LEU A 144 12.55 -0.74 22.23
CA LEU A 144 11.38 -0.55 23.07
C LEU A 144 10.29 -1.59 22.75
N ASP A 145 9.49 -1.94 23.74
CA ASP A 145 8.26 -2.71 23.51
C ASP A 145 7.17 -1.79 22.96
N ALA A 146 6.88 -1.91 21.67
CA ALA A 146 5.86 -1.11 20.98
C ALA A 146 4.48 -1.16 21.66
N ARG A 147 4.18 -2.26 22.36
CA ARG A 147 2.89 -2.46 23.04
C ARG A 147 2.64 -1.48 24.19
N THR A 148 3.68 -0.76 24.62
CA THR A 148 3.57 0.34 25.57
C THR A 148 2.88 1.57 24.99
N PHE A 149 2.90 1.75 23.66
CA PHE A 149 2.22 2.82 22.95
C PHE A 149 0.77 2.43 22.57
N ASP A 150 0.60 1.22 22.02
CA ASP A 150 -0.71 0.60 21.78
C ASP A 150 -0.56 -0.93 21.90
N LYS A 151 -1.39 -1.57 22.72
CA LYS A 151 -1.30 -3.01 23.04
C LYS A 151 -1.40 -3.93 21.82
N ARG A 152 -1.96 -3.44 20.71
CA ARG A 152 -2.15 -4.17 19.46
C ARG A 152 -0.90 -4.21 18.59
N LEU A 153 0.09 -3.34 18.85
CA LEU A 153 1.34 -3.28 18.08
C LEU A 153 2.18 -4.53 18.31
N ARG A 154 3.09 -4.80 17.37
CA ARG A 154 4.01 -5.94 17.45
C ARG A 154 4.89 -5.84 18.70
N GLY A 155 4.86 -6.88 19.54
CA GLY A 155 5.75 -6.99 20.70
C GLY A 155 7.20 -7.30 20.32
N PRO A 156 8.09 -7.53 21.30
CA PRO A 156 9.49 -7.89 21.06
C PRO A 156 9.63 -9.08 20.12
N VAL A 157 10.68 -9.04 19.31
CA VAL A 157 10.96 -10.01 18.23
C VAL A 157 12.09 -10.92 18.66
N GLU A 158 11.83 -12.22 18.63
CA GLU A 158 12.85 -13.21 18.93
C GLU A 158 13.77 -13.44 17.74
N LYS A 159 15.05 -13.73 18.00
CA LYS A 159 16.04 -13.97 16.93
C LYS A 159 15.61 -15.09 15.98
N ILE A 160 14.92 -16.10 16.49
CA ILE A 160 14.46 -17.24 15.70
C ILE A 160 13.47 -16.83 14.61
N GLU A 161 12.66 -15.80 14.81
CA GLU A 161 11.68 -15.32 13.83
C GLU A 161 12.35 -14.87 12.53
N THR A 162 13.58 -14.35 12.64
CA THR A 162 14.38 -13.82 11.51
C THR A 162 15.32 -14.86 10.90
N GLN A 163 15.31 -16.10 11.41
CA GLN A 163 16.08 -17.20 10.81
C GLN A 163 15.36 -17.74 9.57
N ILE A 164 16.11 -18.46 8.74
CA ILE A 164 15.60 -19.10 7.53
C ILE A 164 15.00 -20.46 7.93
N ASP A 165 13.77 -20.73 7.54
CA ASP A 165 13.16 -22.05 7.66
C ASP A 165 13.85 -23.00 6.66
N PRO A 166 14.55 -24.06 7.13
CA PRO A 166 15.25 -24.98 6.24
C PRO A 166 14.32 -25.80 5.34
N ARG A 167 12.99 -25.78 5.57
CA ARG A 167 12.01 -26.51 4.75
C ARG A 167 11.53 -25.71 3.56
N THR A 168 11.46 -24.38 3.68
CA THR A 168 10.87 -23.49 2.67
C THR A 168 11.88 -22.51 2.08
N GLY A 169 12.99 -22.23 2.78
CA GLY A 169 13.93 -21.18 2.41
C GLY A 169 13.44 -19.77 2.71
N MET A 170 12.26 -19.61 3.31
CA MET A 170 11.69 -18.32 3.72
C MET A 170 12.14 -17.96 5.14
N LYS A 171 12.09 -16.68 5.51
CA LYS A 171 12.20 -16.26 6.91
C LYS A 171 11.04 -16.83 7.74
N ASN A 172 11.30 -17.18 9.01
CA ASN A 172 10.31 -17.82 9.87
C ASN A 172 9.05 -16.96 10.09
N TYR A 173 9.18 -15.63 10.19
CA TYR A 173 8.04 -14.71 10.31
C TYR A 173 7.13 -14.66 9.06
N ILE A 174 7.51 -15.26 7.93
CA ILE A 174 6.68 -15.22 6.71
C ILE A 174 5.63 -16.33 6.77
N ALA A 175 6.06 -17.57 6.91
CA ALA A 175 5.18 -18.74 6.77
C ALA A 175 5.42 -19.88 7.77
N ASN A 176 6.41 -19.78 8.67
CA ASN A 176 6.66 -20.87 9.62
C ASN A 176 5.82 -20.70 10.90
N GLU A 177 4.74 -21.46 10.98
CA GLU A 177 3.79 -21.43 12.11
C GLU A 177 4.08 -22.44 13.21
N ASN A 178 5.21 -23.14 13.16
CA ASN A 178 5.57 -24.07 14.23
C ASN A 178 6.02 -23.37 15.52
N GLY A 179 6.16 -22.05 15.50
CA GLY A 179 6.59 -21.23 16.62
C GLY A 179 5.47 -20.38 17.22
N ASN A 180 5.82 -19.64 18.27
CA ASN A 180 4.91 -18.70 18.94
C ASN A 180 5.17 -17.25 18.51
N TRP A 181 5.20 -17.01 17.20
CA TRP A 181 5.36 -15.69 16.61
C TRP A 181 4.28 -15.44 15.56
N ALA A 182 4.00 -14.17 15.29
CA ALA A 182 3.09 -13.79 14.22
C ALA A 182 3.71 -14.14 12.86
N THR A 183 2.88 -14.64 11.94
CA THR A 183 3.30 -14.87 10.55
C THR A 183 2.32 -14.29 9.56
N SER A 184 2.83 -13.83 8.42
CA SER A 184 2.00 -13.36 7.33
C SER A 184 1.09 -14.44 6.76
N ALA A 185 1.55 -15.69 6.69
CA ALA A 185 0.69 -16.82 6.31
C ALA A 185 -0.50 -16.97 7.28
N ALA A 186 -0.28 -16.84 8.60
CA ALA A 186 -1.35 -16.87 9.59
C ALA A 186 -2.32 -15.70 9.43
N TYR A 187 -1.81 -14.51 9.13
CA TYR A 187 -2.62 -13.35 8.84
C TYR A 187 -3.49 -13.55 7.59
N LEU A 188 -2.92 -14.06 6.50
CA LEU A 188 -3.66 -14.39 5.27
C LEU A 188 -4.79 -15.39 5.54
N ARG A 189 -4.50 -16.48 6.25
CA ARG A 189 -5.54 -17.47 6.61
C ARG A 189 -6.63 -16.85 7.47
N PHE A 190 -6.28 -15.99 8.43
CA PHE A 190 -7.25 -15.27 9.25
C PHE A 190 -8.16 -14.37 8.39
N SER A 191 -7.58 -13.57 7.49
CA SER A 191 -8.29 -12.63 6.62
C SER A 191 -9.20 -13.36 5.64
N PHE A 192 -8.70 -14.39 4.93
CA PHE A 192 -9.51 -15.22 4.04
C PHE A 192 -10.61 -15.99 4.79
N ALA A 193 -10.32 -16.54 5.98
CA ALA A 193 -11.33 -17.24 6.76
C ALA A 193 -12.48 -16.31 7.16
N ARG A 194 -12.19 -15.05 7.52
CA ARG A 194 -13.22 -14.03 7.79
C ARG A 194 -14.00 -13.68 6.53
N SER A 195 -13.32 -13.45 5.40
CA SER A 195 -13.99 -13.19 4.12
C SER A 195 -14.98 -14.31 3.76
N ILE A 196 -14.54 -15.57 3.85
CA ILE A 196 -15.38 -16.75 3.62
C ILE A 196 -16.52 -16.83 4.64
N HIS A 197 -16.26 -16.54 5.91
CA HIS A 197 -17.28 -16.55 6.96
C HIS A 197 -18.41 -15.57 6.65
N PHE A 198 -18.09 -14.30 6.40
CA PHE A 198 -19.08 -13.28 6.08
C PHE A 198 -19.76 -13.54 4.73
N GLY A 199 -19.03 -14.03 3.73
CA GLY A 199 -19.62 -14.46 2.46
C GLY A 199 -20.63 -15.62 2.64
N ARG A 200 -20.36 -16.55 3.57
CA ARG A 200 -21.31 -17.61 3.94
C ARG A 200 -22.52 -17.07 4.69
N LEU A 201 -22.36 -16.09 5.58
CA LEU A 201 -23.49 -15.41 6.23
C LEU A 201 -24.39 -14.72 5.19
N TYR A 202 -23.80 -14.00 4.23
CA TYR A 202 -24.54 -13.36 3.14
C TYR A 202 -25.32 -14.37 2.29
N THR A 203 -24.71 -15.50 1.93
CA THR A 203 -25.29 -16.46 0.97
C THR A 203 -26.21 -17.51 1.60
N ASN A 204 -25.92 -17.92 2.84
CA ASN A 204 -26.53 -19.07 3.50
C ASN A 204 -26.87 -18.82 4.99
N GLY A 205 -26.61 -17.63 5.52
CA GLY A 205 -26.92 -17.29 6.90
C GLY A 205 -28.41 -17.09 7.15
N ALA A 206 -28.78 -16.99 8.43
CA ALA A 206 -30.17 -16.76 8.85
C ALA A 206 -30.75 -15.45 8.28
N LYS A 207 -29.90 -14.45 8.02
CA LYS A 207 -30.25 -13.17 7.37
C LYS A 207 -29.63 -13.11 5.97
N LYS A 208 -29.92 -14.11 5.13
CA LYS A 208 -29.43 -14.18 3.75
C LYS A 208 -29.73 -12.89 2.98
N GLY A 209 -28.74 -12.41 2.21
CA GLY A 209 -28.85 -11.18 1.41
C GLY A 209 -28.59 -9.89 2.20
N LYS A 210 -28.14 -9.99 3.46
CA LYS A 210 -27.76 -8.85 4.28
C LYS A 210 -26.47 -8.20 3.76
N GLU A 211 -26.59 -7.03 3.15
CA GLU A 211 -25.48 -6.38 2.43
C GLU A 211 -24.29 -6.04 3.33
N GLU A 212 -24.49 -5.78 4.62
CA GLU A 212 -23.38 -5.53 5.56
C GLU A 212 -22.45 -6.75 5.66
N ASP A 213 -22.99 -7.96 5.55
CA ASP A 213 -22.20 -9.20 5.56
C ASP A 213 -21.43 -9.35 4.24
N LEU A 214 -21.97 -8.89 3.10
CA LEU A 214 -21.23 -8.85 1.84
C LEU A 214 -20.10 -7.81 1.89
N CYS A 215 -20.37 -6.60 2.38
CA CYS A 215 -19.36 -5.54 2.48
C CYS A 215 -18.21 -5.94 3.40
N GLU A 216 -18.50 -6.55 4.54
CA GLU A 216 -17.45 -7.05 5.45
C GLU A 216 -16.68 -8.24 4.84
N ALA A 217 -17.32 -9.10 4.05
CA ALA A 217 -16.64 -10.17 3.32
C ALA A 217 -15.63 -9.64 2.30
N LEU A 218 -16.02 -8.62 1.54
CA LEU A 218 -15.15 -7.96 0.55
C LEU A 218 -14.03 -7.17 1.22
N ARG A 219 -14.31 -6.44 2.29
CA ARG A 219 -13.27 -5.76 3.08
C ARG A 219 -12.23 -6.75 3.63
N CYS A 220 -12.67 -7.90 4.16
CA CYS A 220 -11.74 -8.95 4.60
C CYS A 220 -10.98 -9.60 3.44
N LEU A 221 -11.55 -9.63 2.23
CA LEU A 221 -10.86 -10.11 1.03
C LEU A 221 -9.73 -9.15 0.66
N GLY A 222 -10.00 -7.84 0.56
CA GLY A 222 -8.96 -6.85 0.25
C GLY A 222 -7.86 -6.80 1.29
N GLN A 223 -8.21 -6.97 2.57
CA GLN A 223 -7.24 -7.13 3.66
C GLN A 223 -6.28 -8.31 3.42
N ALA A 224 -6.74 -9.41 2.81
CA ALA A 224 -5.88 -10.52 2.44
C ALA A 224 -5.09 -10.25 1.16
N LEU A 225 -5.71 -9.60 0.17
CA LEU A 225 -5.07 -9.27 -1.11
C LEU A 225 -3.90 -8.30 -0.93
N HIS A 226 -4.03 -7.32 -0.04
CA HIS A 226 -2.94 -6.43 0.36
C HIS A 226 -1.68 -7.20 0.77
N THR A 227 -1.81 -8.12 1.72
CA THR A 227 -0.67 -8.95 2.19
C THR A 227 -0.10 -9.83 1.07
N MET A 228 -0.93 -10.30 0.14
CA MET A 228 -0.48 -11.07 -1.04
C MET A 228 0.32 -10.22 -2.01
N GLU A 229 -0.06 -8.95 -2.17
CA GLU A 229 0.63 -8.01 -3.01
C GLU A 229 1.98 -7.60 -2.42
N ASP A 230 1.99 -7.26 -1.13
CA ASP A 230 3.20 -6.96 -0.37
C ASP A 230 4.21 -8.12 -0.43
N PHE A 231 3.76 -9.37 -0.57
CA PHE A 231 4.68 -10.48 -0.78
C PHE A 231 5.49 -10.33 -2.06
N SER A 232 4.90 -9.86 -3.16
CA SER A 232 5.62 -9.63 -4.41
C SER A 232 6.38 -8.30 -4.45
N ALA A 233 5.89 -7.28 -3.73
CA ALA A 233 6.46 -5.93 -3.72
C ALA A 233 7.57 -5.73 -2.69
N HIS A 234 7.43 -6.33 -1.50
CA HIS A 234 8.32 -6.12 -0.34
C HIS A 234 9.28 -7.29 -0.09
N SER A 235 9.24 -8.33 -0.91
CA SER A 235 10.19 -9.44 -0.87
C SER A 235 11.05 -9.50 -2.13
N ASN A 236 12.12 -10.28 -2.05
CA ASN A 236 12.93 -10.61 -3.23
C ASN A 236 12.31 -11.67 -4.15
N TYR A 237 11.00 -11.94 -4.05
CA TYR A 237 10.32 -13.00 -4.81
C TYR A 237 10.51 -12.85 -6.32
N CYS A 238 10.39 -11.64 -6.85
CA CYS A 238 10.55 -11.37 -8.28
C CYS A 238 11.95 -11.75 -8.77
N GLU A 239 12.99 -11.41 -8.01
CA GLU A 239 14.36 -11.78 -8.32
C GLU A 239 14.56 -13.29 -8.30
N LEU A 240 14.01 -13.97 -7.28
CA LEU A 240 14.10 -15.42 -7.17
C LEU A 240 13.41 -16.13 -8.33
N ALA A 241 12.22 -15.66 -8.72
CA ALA A 241 11.47 -16.19 -9.86
C ALA A 241 12.24 -16.00 -11.18
N LEU A 242 12.81 -14.83 -11.42
CA LEU A 242 13.65 -14.59 -12.60
C LEU A 242 14.88 -15.51 -12.63
N ARG A 243 15.53 -15.71 -11.49
CA ARG A 243 16.68 -16.63 -11.40
C ARG A 243 16.27 -18.09 -11.64
N GLU A 244 15.10 -18.51 -11.18
CA GLU A 244 14.53 -19.83 -11.46
C GLU A 244 14.22 -20.03 -12.94
N LEU A 245 13.78 -18.96 -13.64
CA LEU A 245 13.60 -18.94 -15.10
C LEU A 245 14.91 -18.93 -15.90
N GLY A 246 16.07 -18.92 -15.24
CA GLY A 246 17.40 -18.96 -15.88
C GLY A 246 18.09 -17.61 -16.04
N TYR A 247 17.50 -16.52 -15.53
CA TYR A 247 18.13 -15.20 -15.54
C TYR A 247 19.10 -15.05 -14.37
N HIS A 248 20.36 -15.47 -14.55
CA HIS A 248 21.36 -15.48 -13.49
C HIS A 248 22.00 -14.11 -13.19
N SER A 249 21.82 -13.12 -14.06
CA SER A 249 22.33 -11.75 -13.89
C SER A 249 21.39 -10.85 -13.09
N VAL A 250 20.56 -11.43 -12.22
CA VAL A 250 19.63 -10.73 -11.33
C VAL A 250 20.16 -10.78 -9.91
N PHE A 251 20.35 -9.63 -9.26
CA PHE A 251 20.82 -9.57 -7.88
C PHE A 251 19.71 -10.01 -6.91
N PRO A 252 19.89 -11.01 -6.03
CA PRO A 252 18.80 -11.63 -5.27
C PRO A 252 18.31 -10.82 -4.07
N HIS A 253 18.74 -9.56 -3.90
CA HIS A 253 18.39 -8.68 -2.78
C HIS A 253 18.59 -9.27 -1.36
N CYS A 254 19.40 -10.31 -1.23
CA CYS A 254 19.83 -10.92 0.03
C CYS A 254 21.35 -11.16 0.11
N GLY A 255 22.12 -10.62 -0.84
CA GLY A 255 23.58 -10.77 -0.95
C GLY A 255 24.02 -12.01 -1.73
N ALA A 256 25.12 -11.91 -2.49
CA ALA A 256 25.57 -13.01 -3.37
C ALA A 256 26.06 -14.26 -2.61
N GLY A 257 26.52 -14.09 -1.37
CA GLY A 257 27.09 -15.15 -0.53
C GLY A 257 26.10 -15.85 0.41
N THR A 258 24.79 -15.67 0.22
CA THR A 258 23.76 -16.16 1.16
C THR A 258 22.97 -17.36 0.66
N GLU A 259 23.42 -17.99 -0.44
CA GLU A 259 22.80 -19.21 -0.93
C GLU A 259 22.77 -20.31 0.15
N ILE A 260 21.61 -20.95 0.24
CA ILE A 260 21.35 -22.09 1.10
C ILE A 260 21.22 -23.35 0.24
N ASN A 261 21.39 -24.51 0.88
CA ASN A 261 20.98 -25.78 0.30
C ASN A 261 19.54 -26.06 0.75
N LEU A 262 18.59 -25.96 -0.17
CA LEU A 262 17.18 -26.28 0.05
C LEU A 262 16.83 -27.53 -0.77
N HIS A 263 16.54 -28.64 -0.09
CA HIS A 263 16.19 -29.92 -0.73
C HIS A 263 17.17 -30.38 -1.81
N GLY A 264 18.48 -30.16 -1.61
CA GLY A 264 19.54 -30.53 -2.56
C GLY A 264 19.81 -29.49 -3.66
N LYS A 265 19.07 -28.38 -3.69
CA LYS A 265 19.27 -27.27 -4.64
C LYS A 265 19.91 -26.08 -3.96
N ARG A 266 20.85 -25.44 -4.66
CA ARG A 266 21.43 -24.15 -4.24
C ARG A 266 20.47 -23.04 -4.64
N VAL A 267 19.88 -22.39 -3.64
CA VAL A 267 18.89 -21.31 -3.84
C VAL A 267 19.21 -20.16 -2.89
N TYR A 268 18.74 -18.96 -3.23
CA TYR A 268 18.78 -17.83 -2.32
C TYR A 268 17.54 -17.87 -1.42
N PRO A 269 17.66 -17.50 -0.13
CA PRO A 269 16.52 -17.43 0.76
C PRO A 269 15.58 -16.29 0.36
N LEU A 270 14.29 -16.47 0.65
CA LEU A 270 13.30 -15.42 0.51
C LEU A 270 13.35 -14.50 1.73
N VAL A 271 13.62 -13.23 1.47
CA VAL A 271 13.78 -12.17 2.49
C VAL A 271 12.91 -10.97 2.11
N THR A 272 12.66 -10.11 3.09
CA THR A 272 11.79 -8.93 2.94
C THR A 272 12.44 -7.69 3.50
N GLY A 273 11.96 -6.52 3.07
CA GLY A 273 12.38 -5.21 3.58
C GLY A 273 12.00 -4.99 5.04
N THR A 274 12.50 -3.90 5.62
CA THR A 274 12.08 -3.42 6.94
C THR A 274 11.23 -2.17 6.77
N PHE A 275 10.17 -2.05 7.55
CA PHE A 275 9.41 -0.80 7.63
C PHE A 275 10.25 0.36 8.15
N GLY A 276 10.18 1.49 7.46
CA GLY A 276 10.78 2.76 7.79
C GLY A 276 9.77 3.90 7.73
N ALA A 277 10.13 5.04 8.35
CA ALA A 277 9.25 6.21 8.44
C ALA A 277 8.83 6.81 7.07
N VAL A 278 9.53 6.47 5.99
CA VAL A 278 9.19 6.91 4.62
C VAL A 278 8.07 6.08 3.99
N ASP A 279 7.77 4.89 4.50
CA ASP A 279 6.78 4.00 3.90
C ASP A 279 5.37 4.56 4.05
N PHE A 280 5.01 5.05 5.25
CA PHE A 280 3.74 5.78 5.42
C PHE A 280 3.68 7.06 4.56
N LEU A 281 4.80 7.78 4.42
CA LEU A 281 4.84 8.97 3.57
C LEU A 281 4.61 8.61 2.09
N HIS A 282 5.14 7.49 1.62
CA HIS A 282 4.89 6.98 0.27
C HIS A 282 3.43 6.54 0.09
N SER A 283 2.80 5.91 1.09
CA SER A 283 1.37 5.57 1.03
C SER A 283 0.49 6.83 0.89
N VAL A 284 0.76 7.87 1.68
CA VAL A 284 0.03 9.15 1.62
C VAL A 284 0.33 9.94 0.34
N LEU A 285 1.59 10.00 -0.10
CA LEU A 285 1.98 10.75 -1.31
C LEU A 285 1.52 10.04 -2.59
N GLY A 286 1.58 8.71 -2.63
CA GLY A 286 1.04 7.89 -3.70
C GLY A 286 -0.44 8.19 -3.89
N GLU A 287 -1.21 8.12 -2.81
CA GLU A 287 -2.64 8.43 -2.86
C GLU A 287 -2.96 9.89 -3.17
N ALA A 288 -2.22 10.85 -2.63
CA ALA A 288 -2.43 12.26 -2.98
C ALA A 288 -2.22 12.48 -4.48
N SER A 289 -1.13 11.94 -5.04
CA SER A 289 -0.86 11.96 -6.49
C SER A 289 -1.98 11.30 -7.29
N ASP A 290 -2.57 10.24 -6.76
CA ASP A 290 -3.63 9.48 -7.40
C ASP A 290 -4.95 10.20 -7.35
N HIS A 291 -5.27 10.84 -6.24
CA HIS A 291 -6.43 11.70 -6.14
C HIS A 291 -6.38 12.86 -7.12
N PHE A 292 -5.22 13.47 -7.31
CA PHE A 292 -5.05 14.49 -8.34
C PHE A 292 -5.28 13.89 -9.73
N THR A 293 -4.63 12.78 -10.05
CA THR A 293 -4.75 12.11 -11.36
C THR A 293 -6.19 11.63 -11.63
N GLN A 294 -6.85 11.03 -10.64
CA GLN A 294 -8.21 10.51 -10.71
C GLN A 294 -9.23 11.63 -10.76
N SER A 295 -9.04 12.74 -10.03
CA SER A 295 -9.91 13.91 -10.13
C SER A 295 -9.87 14.55 -11.52
N GLU A 296 -8.69 14.62 -12.15
CA GLU A 296 -8.54 15.10 -13.53
C GLU A 296 -9.25 14.16 -14.51
N VAL A 297 -9.15 12.85 -14.29
CA VAL A 297 -9.77 11.82 -15.11
C VAL A 297 -11.30 11.78 -14.94
N ASP A 298 -11.81 11.87 -13.71
CA ASP A 298 -13.24 11.95 -13.41
C ASP A 298 -13.85 13.23 -13.97
N GLU A 299 -13.15 14.38 -13.90
CA GLU A 299 -13.59 15.61 -14.56
C GLU A 299 -13.69 15.43 -16.09
N VAL A 300 -12.74 14.71 -16.70
CA VAL A 300 -12.73 14.41 -18.13
C VAL A 300 -13.83 13.39 -18.49
N ASP A 301 -14.04 12.34 -17.71
CA ASP A 301 -15.11 11.35 -17.90
C ASP A 301 -16.50 11.98 -17.67
N ILE A 302 -16.64 12.87 -16.68
CA ILE A 302 -17.85 13.69 -16.49
C ILE A 302 -18.05 14.63 -17.67
N ALA A 303 -16.99 15.28 -18.17
CA ALA A 303 -17.07 16.13 -19.36
C ALA A 303 -17.44 15.33 -20.62
N LEU A 304 -16.90 14.12 -20.79
CA LEU A 304 -17.20 13.18 -21.87
C LEU A 304 -18.62 12.64 -21.76
N LYS A 305 -19.06 12.20 -20.58
CA LYS A 305 -20.45 11.78 -20.31
C LYS A 305 -21.45 12.93 -20.47
N ASN A 306 -21.07 14.15 -20.13
CA ASN A 306 -21.89 15.35 -20.39
C ASN A 306 -21.92 15.71 -21.89
N ALA A 307 -20.82 15.45 -22.62
CA ALA A 307 -20.74 15.62 -24.07
C ALA A 307 -21.50 14.52 -24.84
N GLU A 308 -21.51 13.28 -24.34
CA GLU A 308 -22.34 12.18 -24.85
C GLU A 308 -23.82 12.37 -24.47
N GLY A 309 -24.09 12.91 -23.28
CA GLY A 309 -25.42 13.25 -22.78
C GLY A 309 -26.06 14.47 -23.46
N THR A 310 -25.31 15.28 -24.21
CA THR A 310 -25.83 16.52 -24.82
C THR A 310 -26.78 16.31 -26.00
N LYS A 311 -27.16 15.06 -26.32
CA LYS A 311 -28.28 14.77 -27.22
C LYS A 311 -29.65 14.58 -26.54
N LYS A 312 -29.78 14.74 -25.23
CA LYS A 312 -31.12 14.79 -24.58
C LYS A 312 -31.20 15.78 -23.42
N TRP A 313 -32.00 16.82 -23.68
CA TRP A 313 -32.77 17.63 -22.72
C TRP A 313 -32.06 18.68 -21.86
N TRP A 314 -32.16 19.90 -22.38
CA TRP A 314 -32.34 21.15 -21.64
C TRP A 314 -33.53 21.06 -20.66
N LYS A 315 -33.27 21.09 -19.34
CA LYS A 315 -33.97 21.86 -18.30
C LYS A 315 -33.60 21.33 -16.90
N ARG A 316 -32.69 22.03 -16.22
CA ARG A 316 -32.98 22.64 -14.91
C ARG A 316 -31.80 23.49 -14.47
N ARG A 317 -32.09 24.79 -14.35
CA ARG A 317 -31.25 25.81 -13.76
C ARG A 317 -31.36 25.70 -12.23
N GLN A 318 -30.29 26.14 -11.57
CA GLN A 318 -30.27 26.85 -10.29
C GLN A 318 -30.03 26.02 -9.01
N TRP A 319 -28.75 25.79 -8.68
CA TRP A 319 -28.20 25.73 -7.31
C TRP A 319 -26.71 26.07 -7.32
N ARG A 320 -26.37 27.31 -7.69
CA ARG A 320 -24.97 27.80 -7.70
C ARG A 320 -24.70 28.91 -6.66
N GLU A 321 -25.63 29.14 -5.73
CA GLU A 321 -25.52 30.24 -4.75
C GLU A 321 -25.36 29.79 -3.29
N VAL A 322 -25.15 28.50 -3.00
CA VAL A 322 -24.98 28.03 -1.61
C VAL A 322 -23.52 27.70 -1.23
N LEU A 323 -22.59 27.66 -2.18
CA LEU A 323 -21.21 27.18 -1.94
C LEU A 323 -20.09 28.25 -2.00
N VAL A 324 -20.42 29.55 -2.07
CA VAL A 324 -19.40 30.63 -2.15
C VAL A 324 -19.37 31.52 -0.88
N GLY A 325 -20.05 31.12 0.20
CA GLY A 325 -20.23 31.96 1.39
C GLY A 325 -19.16 31.86 2.49
N TRP A 326 -18.22 30.91 2.43
CA TRP A 326 -17.35 30.61 3.58
C TRP A 326 -15.90 30.33 3.17
N LEU A 327 -15.17 31.36 2.75
CA LEU A 327 -13.70 31.38 2.77
C LEU A 327 -13.24 32.85 2.81
N PRO A 328 -12.62 33.34 3.90
CA PRO A 328 -12.05 34.68 3.94
C PRO A 328 -10.78 34.74 3.08
N TRP A 329 -10.86 35.58 2.04
CA TRP A 329 -9.81 35.95 1.09
C TRP A 329 -8.71 36.82 1.70
N ASN A 330 -7.96 36.32 2.68
CA ASN A 330 -6.78 37.03 3.21
C ASN A 330 -5.73 36.04 3.71
N LEU A 331 -4.97 35.44 2.79
CA LEU A 331 -3.66 34.81 3.08
C LEU A 331 -2.87 34.57 1.78
N PHE A 332 -2.81 35.57 0.93
CA PHE A 332 -1.78 35.68 -0.10
C PHE A 332 -1.05 37.00 0.14
N TYR A 333 0.05 36.97 0.92
CA TYR A 333 1.19 37.89 0.86
C TYR A 333 2.11 37.59 2.05
N THR A 334 3.25 36.94 1.80
CA THR A 334 4.60 37.39 2.23
C THR A 334 5.67 36.40 1.81
N ASN A 335 6.85 36.94 1.60
CA ASN A 335 7.91 36.49 0.70
C ASN A 335 9.13 36.05 1.54
N ARG A 336 9.92 35.12 0.97
CA ARG A 336 11.37 34.93 1.17
C ARG A 336 11.94 34.37 2.48
N LEU A 337 12.86 33.42 2.23
CA LEU A 337 14.06 33.02 3.00
C LEU A 337 13.82 32.08 4.19
N TYR A 338 14.21 30.81 4.06
CA TYR A 338 15.44 30.30 4.70
C TYR A 338 15.86 28.95 4.08
N ARG A 339 17.19 28.78 4.04
CA ARG A 339 17.95 27.65 3.50
C ARG A 339 18.03 26.48 4.50
N SER A 340 18.29 25.31 3.92
CA SER A 340 19.13 24.19 4.40
C SER A 340 18.73 23.41 5.65
N GLY A 341 18.68 22.09 5.52
CA GLY A 341 18.74 21.14 6.62
C GLY A 341 18.42 19.72 6.18
N ILE A 342 19.40 19.03 5.57
CA ILE A 342 19.41 17.60 5.31
C ILE A 342 20.05 16.91 6.50
N GLU A 343 19.45 15.85 7.03
CA GLU A 343 20.18 14.77 7.70
C GLU A 343 19.38 13.47 7.61
N ALA A 344 19.80 12.60 6.70
CA ALA A 344 19.38 11.21 6.58
C ALA A 344 20.65 10.35 6.48
N SER A 345 20.86 9.45 7.44
CA SER A 345 21.58 8.18 7.27
C SER A 345 21.76 7.48 8.62
N ARG A 346 21.16 6.29 8.76
CA ARG A 346 21.71 5.08 9.41
C ARG A 346 20.60 4.03 9.58
N CYS A 347 20.65 2.96 8.80
CA CYS A 347 20.45 1.57 9.24
C CYS A 347 20.59 0.65 8.02
N TRP A 348 21.65 -0.16 8.04
CA TRP A 348 21.83 -1.40 7.29
C TRP A 348 22.19 -2.47 8.30
#